data_AF-A0A2M7SHE5-F1
#
_entry.id   AF-A0A2M7SHE5-F1
#
_cell.length_a   1.000
_cell.length_b   1.000
_cell.length_c   1.000
_cell.angle_alpha   90.00
_cell.angle_beta   90.00
_cell.angle_gamma   90.00
#
_symmetry.space_group_name_H-M   'P 1'
#
loop_
_entity.id
_entity.type
_entity.pdbx_description
1 polymer ?
#
loop_
_entity_poly.entity_id
_entity_poly.type
_entity_poly.pdbx_seq_one_letter_code
_entity_poly.pdbx_strand_id
1 'polypeptide(L)'
;MIRRLALKTNKTIFHRFFIVGFMVLFMCSCANVQRTKVKLGPVSSFPIAQRYVIAAVPFQYKAEQEQYKSLSNKLVDLTIDELLKTGRFRVLERSRIDAILQEIQLSQMGIIDEAVANQIGKQLGAEMVLVGILTAIKPIKKRDSLGIVWQETSGFEVSLQGRLINIKTGEIVVTAKATGMESQQKKMAFGAKTAVAVAEETLLNRAAETATKILIHNLSSQISPKTNP
;
A
#
# COMPACT_ATOMS: atom_id res chain seq x y z
N MET A 1 -3.41 85.99 5.27
CA MET A 1 -4.01 85.37 6.47
C MET A 1 -5.25 84.63 5.97
N ILE A 2 -5.23 83.32 5.69
CA ILE A 2 -5.50 82.22 6.64
C ILE A 2 -5.05 80.88 6.00
N ARG A 3 -4.73 79.94 6.89
CA ARG A 3 -3.93 78.72 6.80
C ARG A 3 -4.39 77.63 5.81
N ARG A 4 -3.38 76.96 5.22
CA ARG A 4 -3.42 75.55 4.76
C ARG A 4 -3.77 74.63 5.94
N LEU A 5 -4.79 73.78 5.79
CA LEU A 5 -5.08 72.66 6.70
C LEU A 5 -4.66 71.36 6.00
N ALA A 6 -3.47 70.88 6.38
CA ALA A 6 -2.97 69.57 6.03
C ALA A 6 -3.74 68.51 6.83
N LEU A 7 -4.56 67.70 6.16
CA LEU A 7 -5.08 66.46 6.75
C LEU A 7 -3.98 65.41 6.72
N LYS A 8 -3.20 65.44 7.80
CA LYS A 8 -2.28 64.40 8.22
C LYS A 8 -3.09 63.22 8.75
N THR A 9 -2.51 62.03 8.59
CA THR A 9 -2.75 60.78 9.35
C THR A 9 -4.02 59.97 9.06
N ASN A 10 -3.83 58.87 8.31
CA ASN A 10 -4.23 57.54 8.80
C ASN A 10 -3.36 56.40 8.21
N LYS A 11 -2.04 56.45 8.45
CA LYS A 11 -1.09 55.43 7.96
C LYS A 11 -1.04 54.18 8.87
N THR A 12 -1.63 54.25 10.06
CA THR A 12 -1.57 53.19 11.11
C THR A 12 -2.68 52.14 10.98
N ILE A 13 -3.86 52.50 10.46
CA ILE A 13 -4.93 51.53 10.17
C ILE A 13 -4.58 50.66 8.95
N PHE A 14 -3.95 51.23 7.93
CA PHE A 14 -3.53 50.49 6.74
C PHE A 14 -2.44 49.44 7.05
N HIS A 15 -1.54 49.73 8.02
CA HIS A 15 -0.51 48.79 8.45
C HIS A 15 -1.07 47.60 9.24
N ARG A 16 -2.12 47.79 10.06
CA ARG A 16 -2.74 46.70 10.81
C ARG A 16 -3.49 45.71 9.92
N PHE A 17 -4.14 46.19 8.85
CA PHE A 17 -4.72 45.32 7.82
C PHE A 17 -3.66 44.61 6.97
N PHE A 18 -2.54 45.27 6.67
CA PHE A 18 -1.45 44.67 5.90
C PHE A 18 -0.72 43.57 6.68
N ILE A 19 -0.56 43.73 8.00
CA ILE A 19 0.08 42.72 8.87
C ILE A 19 -0.82 41.51 9.11
N VAL A 20 -2.14 41.69 9.23
CA VAL A 20 -3.10 40.57 9.33
C VAL A 20 -3.25 39.85 7.97
N GLY A 21 -3.19 40.59 6.85
CA GLY A 21 -3.18 40.00 5.51
C GLY A 21 -1.89 39.22 5.18
N PHE A 22 -0.74 39.67 5.68
CA PHE A 22 0.55 39.03 5.43
C PHE A 22 0.81 37.82 6.36
N MET A 23 0.19 37.78 7.54
CA MET A 23 0.27 36.62 8.46
C MET A 23 -0.53 35.41 7.95
N VAL A 24 -1.53 35.61 7.08
CA VAL A 24 -2.23 34.53 6.36
C VAL A 24 -1.40 33.99 5.19
N LEU A 25 -0.43 34.77 4.68
CA LEU A 25 0.49 34.38 3.61
C LEU A 25 1.73 33.61 4.10
N PHE A 26 2.05 33.66 5.41
CA PHE A 26 3.26 33.02 5.96
C PHE A 26 3.09 31.55 6.39
N MET A 27 1.91 30.95 6.19
CA MET A 27 1.68 29.52 6.41
C MET A 27 1.69 28.73 5.09
N CYS A 28 2.56 29.11 4.16
CA CYS A 28 2.90 28.31 2.97
C CYS A 28 3.86 27.17 3.37
N SER A 29 3.43 26.29 4.27
CA SER A 29 4.15 25.06 4.58
C SER A 29 3.63 23.93 3.69
N CYS A 30 4.46 23.61 2.71
CA CYS A 30 4.52 22.50 1.75
C CYS A 30 3.29 21.60 1.52
N ALA A 31 3.05 21.28 0.25
CA ALA A 31 2.27 20.13 -0.19
C ALA A 31 2.74 18.86 0.53
N ASN A 32 2.03 18.49 1.60
CA ASN A 32 2.36 17.32 2.39
C ASN A 32 1.66 16.11 1.77
N VAL A 33 2.36 15.37 0.90
CA VAL A 33 2.00 13.96 0.64
C VAL A 33 2.36 13.21 1.91
N GLN A 34 1.38 13.04 2.78
CA GLN A 34 1.55 12.44 4.09
C GLN A 34 1.71 10.92 3.90
N ARG A 35 2.92 10.49 3.48
CA ARG A 35 3.26 9.07 3.42
C ARG A 35 3.12 8.52 4.83
N THR A 36 2.19 7.60 5.03
CA THR A 36 2.15 6.78 6.23
C THR A 36 3.41 5.93 6.24
N LYS A 37 4.50 6.42 6.86
CA LYS A 37 5.69 5.60 7.11
C LYS A 37 5.27 4.49 8.07
N VAL A 38 4.91 3.34 7.53
CA VAL A 38 4.65 2.14 8.32
C VAL A 38 5.95 1.78 9.03
N LYS A 39 5.98 1.94 10.35
CA LYS A 39 7.09 1.52 11.20
C LYS A 39 6.94 0.02 11.47
N LEU A 40 7.65 -0.78 10.68
CA LEU A 40 7.72 -2.23 10.88
C LEU A 40 8.95 -2.56 11.74
N GLY A 41 8.81 -3.48 12.68
CA GLY A 41 9.93 -3.98 13.48
C GLY A 41 10.96 -4.71 12.62
N PRO A 42 12.22 -4.82 13.07
CA PRO A 42 13.23 -5.56 12.33
C PRO A 42 12.85 -7.05 12.22
N VAL A 43 12.98 -7.62 11.02
CA VAL A 43 12.85 -9.05 10.77
C VAL A 43 14.26 -9.59 10.54
N SER A 44 14.76 -10.42 11.47
CA SER A 44 16.05 -11.08 11.29
C SER A 44 15.99 -12.09 10.16
N SER A 45 17.01 -12.11 9.30
CA SER A 45 17.14 -13.10 8.22
C SER A 45 17.53 -14.46 8.78
N PHE A 46 17.19 -15.52 8.06
CA PHE A 46 17.66 -16.87 8.37
C PHE A 46 18.89 -17.25 7.51
N PRO A 47 19.81 -18.09 8.01
CA PRO A 47 20.81 -18.75 7.17
C PRO A 47 20.14 -19.47 5.99
N ILE A 48 20.80 -19.50 4.82
CA ILE A 48 20.21 -20.05 3.58
C ILE A 48 19.74 -21.50 3.76
N ALA A 49 20.48 -22.32 4.52
CA ALA A 49 20.12 -23.71 4.81
C ALA A 49 18.83 -23.87 5.62
N GLN A 50 18.40 -22.84 6.35
CA GLN A 50 17.22 -22.83 7.21
C GLN A 50 16.03 -22.08 6.57
N ARG A 51 16.15 -21.67 5.30
CA ARG A 51 15.08 -21.01 4.56
C ARG A 51 14.23 -22.02 3.81
N TYR A 52 12.92 -21.95 4.01
CA TYR A 52 11.98 -22.70 3.19
C TYR A 52 11.97 -22.20 1.74
N VAL A 53 11.85 -23.13 0.79
CA VAL A 53 11.50 -22.81 -0.59
C VAL A 53 10.01 -22.49 -0.68
N ILE A 54 9.66 -21.30 -1.16
CA ILE A 54 8.29 -20.79 -1.20
C ILE A 54 7.85 -20.45 -2.62
N ALA A 55 6.60 -20.80 -2.97
CA ALA A 55 5.91 -20.29 -4.14
C ALA A 55 4.83 -19.28 -3.72
N ALA A 56 4.74 -18.14 -4.40
CA ALA A 56 3.69 -17.15 -4.20
C ALA A 56 2.69 -17.21 -5.36
N VAL A 57 1.48 -17.70 -5.10
CA VAL A 57 0.46 -17.81 -6.14
C VAL A 57 -0.30 -16.48 -6.32
N PRO A 58 -0.94 -16.25 -7.50
CA PRO A 58 -1.76 -15.08 -7.73
C PRO A 58 -2.82 -14.86 -6.65
N PHE A 59 -2.96 -13.60 -6.23
CA PHE A 59 -3.94 -13.23 -5.22
C PHE A 59 -5.35 -13.37 -5.80
N GLN A 60 -6.24 -14.06 -5.08
CA GLN A 60 -7.65 -14.08 -5.45
C GLN A 60 -8.24 -12.69 -5.23
N TYR A 61 -8.95 -12.19 -6.24
CA TYR A 61 -9.68 -10.93 -6.14
C TYR A 61 -11.05 -11.17 -5.50
N LYS A 62 -11.30 -10.58 -4.33
CA LYS A 62 -12.59 -10.66 -3.61
C LYS A 62 -13.14 -9.29 -3.22
N ALA A 63 -12.52 -8.20 -3.68
CA ALA A 63 -13.06 -6.86 -3.48
C ALA A 63 -14.25 -6.61 -4.42
N GLU A 64 -15.15 -5.71 -4.02
CA GLU A 64 -16.39 -5.41 -4.75
C GLU A 64 -16.13 -4.67 -6.07
N GLN A 65 -15.07 -3.87 -6.15
CA GLN A 65 -14.85 -2.94 -7.25
C GLN A 65 -14.10 -3.59 -8.42
N GLU A 66 -14.79 -4.26 -9.35
CA GLU A 66 -14.18 -4.96 -10.50
C GLU A 66 -13.16 -4.13 -11.31
N GLN A 67 -13.32 -2.80 -11.37
CA GLN A 67 -12.40 -1.89 -12.06
C GLN A 67 -10.93 -1.99 -11.59
N TYR A 68 -10.68 -2.51 -10.39
CA TYR A 68 -9.32 -2.65 -9.83
C TYR A 68 -8.79 -4.09 -9.88
N LYS A 69 -9.48 -5.00 -10.59
CA LYS A 69 -9.10 -6.41 -10.66
C LYS A 69 -7.67 -6.62 -11.17
N SER A 70 -7.19 -5.77 -12.07
CA SER A 70 -5.81 -5.84 -12.60
C SER A 70 -4.73 -5.67 -11.53
N LEU A 71 -5.06 -5.14 -10.35
CA LEU A 71 -4.14 -4.99 -9.23
C LEU A 71 -3.65 -6.35 -8.69
N SER A 72 -4.46 -7.40 -8.77
CA SER A 72 -4.09 -8.74 -8.24
C SER A 72 -2.81 -9.28 -8.86
N ASN A 73 -2.59 -9.04 -10.16
CA ASN A 73 -1.41 -9.49 -10.88
C ASN A 73 -0.14 -8.74 -10.44
N LYS A 74 -0.26 -7.46 -10.07
CA LYS A 74 0.85 -6.65 -9.56
C LYS A 74 1.26 -7.08 -8.15
N LEU A 75 0.31 -7.57 -7.34
CA LEU A 75 0.59 -8.02 -5.97
C LEU A 75 1.56 -9.19 -5.90
N VAL A 76 1.61 -10.05 -6.93
CA VAL A 76 2.53 -11.20 -6.96
C VAL A 76 3.98 -10.74 -6.99
N ASP A 77 4.31 -9.80 -7.88
CA ASP A 77 5.69 -9.30 -8.02
C ASP A 77 6.12 -8.57 -6.74
N LEU A 78 5.23 -7.74 -6.18
CA LEU A 78 5.44 -7.07 -4.90
C LEU A 78 5.65 -8.08 -3.76
N THR A 79 4.91 -9.18 -3.78
CA THR A 79 5.02 -10.25 -2.78
C THR A 79 6.37 -10.94 -2.88
N ILE A 80 6.82 -11.29 -4.10
CA ILE A 80 8.12 -11.93 -4.33
C ILE A 80 9.24 -11.03 -3.83
N ASP A 81 9.22 -9.74 -4.20
CA ASP A 81 10.22 -8.76 -3.77
C ASP A 81 10.27 -8.61 -2.24
N GLU A 82 9.12 -8.45 -1.58
CA GLU A 82 9.07 -8.34 -0.12
C GLU A 82 9.47 -9.64 0.59
N LEU A 83 9.15 -10.82 0.02
CA LEU A 83 9.60 -12.11 0.57
C LEU A 83 11.13 -12.22 0.51
N LEU A 84 11.75 -11.82 -0.60
CA LEU A 84 13.21 -11.82 -0.76
C LEU A 84 13.88 -10.87 0.23
N LYS A 85 13.34 -9.65 0.41
CA LYS A 85 13.85 -8.64 1.36
C LYS A 85 13.88 -9.14 2.80
N THR A 86 12.97 -10.04 3.19
CA THR A 86 12.97 -10.59 4.56
C THR A 86 14.17 -11.49 4.84
N GLY A 87 14.78 -12.09 3.81
CA GLY A 87 15.85 -13.07 3.98
C GLY A 87 15.42 -14.31 4.77
N ARG A 88 14.13 -14.65 4.82
CA ARG A 88 13.61 -15.85 5.50
C ARG A 88 13.21 -16.98 4.55
N PHE A 89 13.13 -16.69 3.25
CA PHE A 89 12.67 -17.64 2.24
C PHE A 89 13.62 -17.71 1.05
N ARG A 90 13.51 -18.80 0.30
CA ARG A 90 13.99 -18.94 -1.08
C ARG A 90 12.77 -18.93 -1.98
N VAL A 91 12.62 -17.93 -2.83
CA VAL A 91 11.39 -17.74 -3.61
C VAL A 91 11.55 -18.38 -4.99
N LEU A 92 10.52 -19.08 -5.44
CA LEU A 92 10.45 -19.59 -6.81
C LEU A 92 10.04 -18.49 -7.79
N GLU A 93 10.60 -18.55 -9.00
CA GLU A 93 10.28 -17.63 -10.08
C GLU A 93 8.80 -17.70 -10.48
N ARG A 94 8.20 -16.53 -10.69
CA ARG A 94 6.79 -16.39 -11.07
C ARG A 94 6.46 -17.16 -12.35
N SER A 95 7.32 -17.12 -13.35
CA SER A 95 7.10 -17.78 -14.65
C SER A 95 6.90 -19.29 -14.53
N ARG A 96 7.52 -19.94 -13.53
CA ARG A 96 7.31 -21.37 -13.26
C ARG A 96 5.91 -21.62 -12.68
N ILE A 97 5.46 -20.74 -11.80
CA ILE A 97 4.12 -20.80 -11.21
C ILE A 97 3.07 -20.59 -12.30
N ASP A 98 3.26 -19.60 -13.17
CA ASP A 98 2.34 -19.29 -14.26
C ASP A 98 2.23 -20.44 -15.27
N ALA A 99 3.34 -21.11 -15.61
CA ALA A 99 3.34 -22.28 -16.49
C ALA A 99 2.49 -23.44 -15.91
N ILE A 100 2.70 -23.76 -14.64
CA ILE A 100 1.92 -24.80 -13.95
C ILE A 100 0.45 -24.41 -13.81
N LEU A 101 0.17 -23.13 -13.51
CA LEU A 101 -1.20 -22.64 -13.43
C LEU A 101 -1.93 -22.74 -14.76
N GLN A 102 -1.25 -22.51 -15.89
CA GLN A 102 -1.85 -22.70 -17.21
C GLN A 102 -2.23 -24.17 -17.45
N GLU A 103 -1.37 -25.12 -17.08
CA GLU A 103 -1.68 -26.55 -17.16
C GLU A 103 -2.87 -26.94 -16.27
N ILE A 104 -2.94 -26.39 -15.06
CA ILE A 104 -4.04 -26.67 -14.13
C ILE A 104 -5.34 -26.01 -14.60
N GLN A 105 -5.32 -24.77 -15.09
CA GLN A 105 -6.51 -24.09 -15.61
C GLN A 105 -7.12 -24.80 -16.83
N LEU A 106 -6.29 -25.44 -17.65
CA LEU A 106 -6.73 -26.27 -18.76
C LEU A 106 -7.39 -27.58 -18.28
N SER A 107 -7.16 -28.00 -17.03
CA SER A 107 -7.67 -29.26 -16.46
C SER A 107 -8.75 -29.09 -15.38
N GLN A 108 -8.81 -27.95 -14.68
CA GLN A 108 -9.73 -27.67 -13.57
C GLN A 108 -10.20 -26.21 -13.58
N MET A 109 -11.50 -25.97 -13.33
CA MET A 109 -12.12 -24.64 -13.42
C MET A 109 -11.62 -23.67 -12.33
N GLY A 110 -10.66 -22.81 -12.70
CA GLY A 110 -10.56 -21.38 -12.36
C GLY A 110 -10.37 -20.91 -10.90
N ILE A 111 -10.51 -21.75 -9.88
CA ILE A 111 -10.40 -21.34 -8.47
C ILE A 111 -9.16 -21.97 -7.84
N ILE A 112 -8.22 -21.14 -7.38
CA ILE A 112 -7.02 -21.58 -6.66
C ILE A 112 -7.39 -21.76 -5.18
N ASP A 113 -7.91 -22.92 -4.80
CA ASP A 113 -8.10 -23.27 -3.39
C ASP A 113 -6.83 -23.89 -2.76
N GLU A 114 -6.94 -24.34 -1.51
CA GLU A 114 -5.85 -24.96 -0.79
C GLU A 114 -5.37 -26.28 -1.43
N ALA A 115 -6.27 -27.04 -2.05
CA ALA A 115 -5.91 -28.28 -2.74
C ALA A 115 -5.09 -27.97 -4.01
N VAL A 116 -5.53 -26.98 -4.79
CA VAL A 116 -4.80 -26.49 -5.98
C VAL A 116 -3.44 -25.91 -5.58
N ALA A 117 -3.39 -25.10 -4.51
CA ALA A 117 -2.13 -24.56 -3.99
C ALA A 117 -1.13 -25.67 -3.58
N ASN A 118 -1.62 -26.71 -2.89
CA ASN A 118 -0.82 -27.88 -2.53
C ASN A 118 -0.30 -28.63 -3.76
N GLN A 119 -1.13 -28.79 -4.80
CA GLN A 119 -0.73 -29.43 -6.06
C GLN A 119 0.37 -28.63 -6.77
N ILE A 120 0.19 -27.30 -6.90
CA ILE A 120 1.18 -26.39 -7.49
C ILE A 120 2.51 -26.49 -6.74
N GLY A 121 2.46 -26.42 -5.40
CA GLY A 121 3.64 -26.52 -4.56
C GLY A 121 4.40 -27.83 -4.77
N LYS A 122 3.69 -28.96 -4.86
CA LYS A 122 4.30 -30.28 -5.11
C LYS A 122 4.99 -30.35 -6.47
N GLN A 123 4.33 -29.87 -7.53
CA GLN A 123 4.89 -29.88 -8.88
C GLN A 123 6.12 -28.96 -9.00
N LEU A 124 6.13 -27.84 -8.29
CA LEU A 124 7.23 -26.88 -8.30
C LEU A 124 8.37 -27.21 -7.32
N GLY A 125 8.20 -28.22 -6.46
CA GLY A 125 9.14 -28.53 -5.39
C GLY A 125 9.20 -27.44 -4.30
N ALA A 126 8.12 -26.69 -4.11
CA ALA A 126 8.00 -25.73 -3.02
C ALA A 126 7.69 -26.47 -1.71
N GLU A 127 8.30 -26.01 -0.63
CA GLU A 127 8.03 -26.53 0.73
C GLU A 127 6.84 -25.81 1.35
N MET A 128 6.63 -24.56 0.96
CA MET A 128 5.47 -23.76 1.34
C MET A 128 4.86 -23.04 0.13
N VAL A 129 3.56 -22.79 0.19
CA VAL A 129 2.88 -21.89 -0.73
C VAL A 129 2.26 -20.73 0.04
N LEU A 130 2.48 -19.52 -0.46
CA LEU A 130 1.77 -18.33 -0.04
C LEU A 130 0.56 -18.15 -0.95
N VAL A 131 -0.63 -18.29 -0.36
CA VAL A 131 -1.92 -17.93 -0.96
C VAL A 131 -2.39 -16.60 -0.38
N GLY A 132 -2.82 -15.70 -1.26
CA GLY A 132 -3.30 -14.39 -0.90
C GLY A 132 -4.71 -14.13 -1.43
N ILE A 133 -5.48 -13.33 -0.69
CA ILE A 133 -6.73 -12.74 -1.17
C ILE A 133 -6.67 -11.22 -1.01
N LEU A 134 -7.11 -10.51 -2.04
CA LEU A 134 -7.37 -9.09 -2.00
C LEU A 134 -8.82 -8.91 -1.56
N THR A 135 -9.02 -8.47 -0.31
CA THR A 135 -10.34 -8.48 0.35
C THR A 135 -11.13 -7.21 0.13
N ALA A 136 -10.48 -6.05 0.05
CA ALA A 136 -11.16 -4.78 -0.16
C ALA A 136 -10.23 -3.72 -0.79
N ILE A 137 -10.81 -2.85 -1.61
CA ILE A 137 -10.19 -1.60 -2.07
C ILE A 137 -11.18 -0.48 -1.79
N LYS A 138 -10.84 0.44 -0.89
CA LYS A 138 -11.72 1.55 -0.52
C LYS A 138 -11.10 2.87 -0.99
N PRO A 139 -11.72 3.57 -1.95
CA PRO A 139 -11.35 4.93 -2.28
C PRO A 139 -11.59 5.86 -1.08
N ILE A 140 -10.62 6.71 -0.77
CA ILE A 140 -10.72 7.78 0.22
C ILE A 140 -10.99 9.07 -0.54
N LYS A 141 -12.12 9.71 -0.28
CA LYS A 141 -12.44 11.06 -0.76
C LYS A 141 -13.03 11.87 0.39
N LYS A 142 -12.34 12.93 0.81
CA LYS A 142 -12.82 13.85 1.86
C LYS A 142 -12.60 15.28 1.41
N ARG A 143 -13.49 16.18 1.81
CA ARG A 143 -13.39 17.61 1.55
C ARG A 143 -13.76 18.38 2.80
N ASP A 144 -12.80 19.13 3.32
CA ASP A 144 -12.97 20.00 4.49
C ASP A 144 -12.88 21.46 4.02
N SER A 145 -13.83 22.31 4.42
CA SER A 145 -13.90 23.70 3.96
C SER A 145 -14.05 24.67 5.13
N LEU A 146 -13.28 25.76 5.09
CA LEU A 146 -13.41 26.90 6.01
C LEU A 146 -13.32 28.21 5.21
N GLY A 147 -14.48 28.77 4.86
CA GLY A 147 -14.57 29.96 4.00
C GLY A 147 -13.98 29.72 2.61
N ILE A 148 -13.00 30.55 2.23
CA ILE A 148 -12.29 30.49 0.93
C ILE A 148 -11.09 29.54 0.91
N VAL A 149 -10.88 28.80 2.00
CA VAL A 149 -9.85 27.76 2.10
C VAL A 149 -10.55 26.42 2.16
N TRP A 150 -10.12 25.48 1.32
CA TRP A 150 -10.61 24.11 1.36
C TRP A 150 -9.46 23.12 1.17
N GLN A 151 -9.64 21.95 1.78
CA GLN A 151 -8.70 20.84 1.72
C GLN A 151 -9.42 19.61 1.17
N GLU A 152 -8.88 19.03 0.11
CA GLU A 152 -9.36 17.79 -0.47
C GLU A 152 -8.37 16.67 -0.15
N THR A 153 -8.86 15.55 0.37
CA THR A 153 -8.07 14.33 0.58
C THR A 153 -8.56 13.27 -0.40
N SER A 154 -7.65 12.73 -1.21
CA SER A 154 -7.91 11.64 -2.14
C SER A 154 -6.91 10.50 -1.92
N GLY A 155 -7.34 9.25 -1.90
CA GLY A 155 -6.45 8.13 -1.65
C GLY A 155 -7.12 6.77 -1.76
N PHE A 156 -6.43 5.74 -1.28
CA PHE A 156 -6.94 4.37 -1.22
C PHE A 156 -6.51 3.69 0.06
N GLU A 157 -7.40 2.81 0.53
CA GLU A 157 -7.11 1.76 1.49
C GLU A 157 -7.23 0.41 0.78
N VAL A 158 -6.17 -0.40 0.83
CA VAL A 158 -6.12 -1.74 0.25
C VAL A 158 -5.96 -2.75 1.37
N SER A 159 -6.84 -3.74 1.42
CA SER A 159 -6.83 -4.80 2.43
C SER A 159 -6.51 -6.15 1.81
N LEU A 160 -5.55 -6.84 2.41
CA LEU A 160 -5.05 -8.15 2.00
C LEU A 160 -5.13 -9.14 3.16
N GLN A 161 -5.29 -10.41 2.81
CA GLN A 161 -5.09 -11.51 3.74
C GLN A 161 -4.23 -12.58 3.04
N GLY A 162 -3.27 -13.13 3.77
CA GLY A 162 -2.35 -14.14 3.27
C GLY A 162 -2.24 -15.32 4.23
N ARG A 163 -1.96 -16.50 3.67
CA ARG A 163 -1.74 -17.74 4.42
C ARG A 163 -0.51 -18.45 3.86
N LEU A 164 0.34 -18.96 4.75
CA LEU A 164 1.42 -19.88 4.42
C LEU A 164 0.94 -21.31 4.68
N ILE A 165 1.03 -22.14 3.65
CA ILE A 165 0.60 -23.54 3.70
C ILE A 165 1.82 -24.43 3.54
N ASN A 166 2.00 -25.39 4.44
CA ASN A 166 3.02 -26.42 4.33
C ASN A 166 2.57 -27.48 3.32
N ILE A 167 3.34 -27.69 2.25
CA ILE A 167 2.94 -28.57 1.14
C ILE A 167 3.00 -30.06 1.50
N LYS A 168 3.84 -30.41 2.47
CA LYS A 168 3.97 -31.79 2.94
C LYS A 168 2.78 -32.21 3.79
N THR A 169 2.32 -31.35 4.69
CA THR A 169 1.22 -31.66 5.63
C THR A 169 -0.14 -31.13 5.19
N GLY A 170 -0.18 -30.13 4.30
CA GLY A 170 -1.39 -29.40 3.93
C GLY A 170 -1.88 -28.43 5.01
N GLU A 171 -1.06 -28.15 6.03
CA GLU A 171 -1.47 -27.31 7.16
C GLU A 171 -1.18 -25.82 6.90
N ILE A 172 -2.08 -24.96 7.35
CA ILE A 172 -1.85 -23.51 7.43
C ILE A 172 -0.92 -23.23 8.60
N VAL A 173 0.33 -22.87 8.30
CA VAL A 173 1.37 -22.57 9.30
C VAL A 173 1.22 -21.17 9.87
N VAL A 174 0.89 -20.19 9.01
CA VAL A 174 0.74 -18.79 9.40
C VAL A 174 -0.39 -18.16 8.62
N THR A 175 -1.15 -17.29 9.28
CA THR A 175 -2.12 -16.39 8.66
C THR A 175 -1.81 -14.96 9.06
N ALA A 176 -1.96 -14.04 8.12
CA ALA A 176 -1.82 -12.62 8.40
C ALA A 176 -2.84 -11.81 7.59
N LYS A 177 -3.19 -10.66 8.16
CA LYS A 177 -3.95 -9.62 7.47
C LYS A 177 -3.10 -8.36 7.42
N ALA A 178 -3.34 -7.55 6.41
CA ALA A 178 -2.68 -6.27 6.25
C ALA A 178 -3.58 -5.27 5.57
N THR A 179 -3.48 -4.03 6.01
CA THR A 179 -4.17 -2.90 5.39
C THR A 179 -3.15 -1.81 5.11
N GLY A 180 -2.99 -1.46 3.84
CA GLY A 180 -2.15 -0.37 3.39
C GLY A 180 -3.00 0.83 3.01
N MET A 181 -2.55 2.02 3.38
CA MET A 181 -3.24 3.27 3.08
C MET A 181 -2.26 4.28 2.49
N GLU A 182 -2.63 4.85 1.35
CA GLU A 182 -1.94 5.98 0.74
C GLU A 182 -2.98 7.06 0.43
N SER A 183 -2.68 8.30 0.82
CA SER A 183 -3.54 9.44 0.51
C SER A 183 -2.73 10.68 0.22
N GLN A 184 -3.30 11.56 -0.59
CA GLN A 184 -2.78 12.87 -0.88
C GLN A 184 -3.77 13.93 -0.40
N GLN A 185 -3.24 14.96 0.26
CA GLN A 185 -3.97 16.17 0.61
C GLN A 185 -3.66 17.28 -0.40
N LYS A 186 -4.70 17.96 -0.87
CA LYS A 186 -4.62 19.13 -1.74
C LYS A 186 -5.26 20.30 -1.02
N LYS A 187 -4.46 21.32 -0.69
CA LYS A 187 -4.95 22.57 -0.11
C LYS A 187 -5.21 23.59 -1.21
N MET A 188 -6.34 24.26 -1.10
CA MET A 188 -6.82 25.29 -2.01
C MET A 188 -7.06 26.56 -1.20
N ALA A 189 -6.54 27.68 -1.69
CA ALA A 189 -6.78 28.99 -1.12
C ALA A 189 -6.91 30.00 -2.24
N PHE A 190 -7.97 30.83 -2.23
CA PHE A 190 -8.21 31.86 -3.24
C PHE A 190 -8.17 31.33 -4.70
N GLY A 191 -8.60 30.10 -4.93
CA GLY A 191 -8.59 29.46 -6.26
C GLY A 191 -7.23 28.93 -6.72
N ALA A 192 -6.15 29.15 -5.97
CA ALA A 192 -4.81 28.60 -6.28
C ALA A 192 -4.62 27.19 -5.70
N LYS A 193 -4.08 26.28 -6.52
CA LYS A 193 -3.69 24.91 -6.11
C LYS A 193 -2.28 24.93 -5.55
N THR A 194 -2.08 24.43 -4.33
CA THR A 194 -0.75 24.40 -3.68
C THR A 194 -0.03 23.06 -3.80
N ALA A 195 -0.67 22.03 -4.37
CA ALA A 195 -0.12 20.67 -4.48
C ALA A 195 -0.31 20.09 -5.90
N VAL A 196 0.73 19.39 -6.39
CA VAL A 196 0.71 18.63 -7.64
C VAL A 196 -0.22 17.43 -7.48
N ALA A 197 -1.17 17.24 -8.38
CA ALA A 197 -2.06 16.08 -8.35
C ALA A 197 -1.28 14.79 -8.66
N VAL A 198 -1.33 13.82 -7.75
CA VAL A 198 -0.86 12.45 -8.00
C VAL A 198 -1.99 11.68 -8.69
N ALA A 199 -1.64 10.87 -9.69
CA ALA A 199 -2.60 10.04 -10.41
C ALA A 199 -3.24 9.01 -9.47
N GLU A 200 -4.52 8.73 -9.69
CA GLU A 200 -5.32 7.80 -8.88
C GLU A 200 -4.68 6.40 -8.83
N GLU A 201 -4.20 5.91 -9.98
CA GLU A 201 -3.49 4.63 -10.07
C GLU A 201 -2.21 4.61 -9.22
N THR A 202 -1.46 5.72 -9.16
CA THR A 202 -0.24 5.79 -8.35
C THR A 202 -0.56 5.71 -6.86
N LEU A 203 -1.66 6.32 -6.40
CA LEU A 203 -2.09 6.21 -5.00
C LEU A 203 -2.55 4.78 -4.68
N LEU A 204 -3.29 4.15 -5.59
CA LEU A 204 -3.70 2.75 -5.44
C LEU A 204 -2.50 1.81 -5.37
N ASN A 205 -1.54 1.93 -6.30
CA ASN A 205 -0.34 1.09 -6.34
C ASN A 205 0.48 1.23 -5.05
N ARG A 206 0.67 2.46 -4.53
CA ARG A 206 1.39 2.68 -3.25
C ARG A 206 0.66 2.12 -2.04
N ALA A 207 -0.68 2.23 -2.01
CA ALA A 207 -1.48 1.60 -0.96
C ALA A 207 -1.31 0.06 -0.99
N ALA A 208 -1.29 -0.52 -2.19
CA ALA A 208 -1.07 -1.95 -2.40
C ALA A 208 0.36 -2.41 -2.03
N GLU A 209 1.38 -1.64 -2.39
CA GLU A 209 2.78 -1.84 -1.96
C GLU A 209 2.88 -1.84 -0.43
N THR A 210 2.24 -0.85 0.20
CA THR A 210 2.22 -0.73 1.67
C THR A 210 1.52 -1.91 2.32
N ALA A 211 0.37 -2.34 1.79
CA ALA A 211 -0.37 -3.50 2.27
C ALA A 211 0.46 -4.78 2.14
N THR A 212 1.11 -4.97 0.99
CA THR A 212 1.95 -6.15 0.73
C THR A 212 3.14 -6.19 1.69
N LYS A 213 3.83 -5.06 1.88
CA LYS A 213 4.94 -4.95 2.82
C LYS A 213 4.53 -5.33 4.25
N ILE A 214 3.38 -4.82 4.73
CA ILE A 214 2.85 -5.19 6.05
C ILE A 214 2.51 -6.68 6.10
N LEU A 215 1.87 -7.21 5.04
CA LEU A 215 1.45 -8.61 5.00
C LEU A 215 2.65 -9.54 5.11
N ILE A 216 3.65 -9.33 4.27
CA ILE A 216 4.84 -10.17 4.23
C ILE A 216 5.64 -10.02 5.52
N HIS A 217 5.74 -8.81 6.09
CA HIS A 217 6.34 -8.63 7.40
C HIS A 217 5.63 -9.46 8.48
N ASN A 218 4.31 -9.37 8.57
CA ASN A 218 3.51 -10.10 9.57
C ASN A 218 3.61 -11.62 9.40
N LEU A 219 3.65 -12.12 8.16
CA LEU A 219 3.86 -13.55 7.88
C LEU A 219 5.28 -13.97 8.28
N SER A 220 6.27 -13.19 7.86
CA SER A 220 7.69 -13.48 8.07
C SER A 220 8.07 -13.39 9.53
N SER A 221 7.46 -12.53 10.34
CA SER A 221 7.78 -12.42 11.76
C SER A 221 7.32 -13.64 12.56
N GLN A 222 6.32 -14.37 12.07
CA GLN A 222 5.71 -15.52 12.74
C GLN A 222 6.28 -16.87 12.27
N ILE A 223 7.03 -16.91 11.16
CA ILE A 223 7.65 -18.14 10.68
C ILE A 223 8.94 -18.43 11.46
N SER A 224 9.12 -19.69 11.85
CA SER A 224 10.37 -20.19 12.45
C SER A 224 11.36 -20.63 11.38
N PRO A 225 12.68 -20.66 11.67
CA PRO A 225 13.65 -21.28 10.78
C PRO A 225 13.31 -22.74 10.55
N LYS A 226 13.58 -23.25 9.35
CA LYS A 226 13.43 -24.67 9.05
C LYS A 226 14.34 -25.47 9.97
N THR A 227 13.76 -26.39 10.73
CA THR A 227 14.51 -27.40 11.46
C THR A 227 14.99 -28.44 10.46
N ASN A 228 16.31 -28.65 10.40
CA ASN A 228 16.82 -29.79 9.64
C ASN A 228 16.41 -31.08 10.37
N PRO A 229 15.89 -32.10 9.66
CA PRO A 229 15.93 -33.46 10.17
C PRO A 229 17.38 -33.94 10.31
#